data_AF-A0A024QFE1-F1
#
_entry.id   AF-A0A024QFE1-F1
#
_cell.length_a   1.000
_cell.length_b   1.000
_cell.length_c   1.000
_cell.angle_alpha   90.00
_cell.angle_beta   90.00
_cell.angle_gamma   90.00
#
_symmetry.space_group_name_H-M   'P 1'
#
loop_
_entity.id
_entity.type
_entity.pdbx_description
1 polymer ?
#
loop_
_entity_poly.entity_id
_entity_poly.type
_entity_poly.pdbx_seq_one_letter_code
_entity_poly.pdbx_strand_id
1 'polypeptide(L)' 'MNLTVHQSISIYMIKVGAITNSSVLQIGSTGSLQSQSDIYNTGGYAEPVEEAEAIGDTTPLVPLAP' A
#
# COMPACT_ATOMS: atom_id res chain seq x y z
N MET A 1 7.67 31.38 -8.46
CA MET A 1 9.11 31.09 -8.27
C MET A 1 9.58 30.41 -9.53
N ASN A 2 10.63 30.94 -10.18
CA ASN A 2 11.16 30.35 -11.41
C ASN A 2 12.38 29.51 -11.02
N LEU A 3 12.23 28.19 -11.00
CA LEU A 3 13.29 27.24 -10.66
C LEU A 3 13.63 26.42 -11.92
N THR A 4 14.83 26.60 -12.45
CA THR A 4 15.35 25.79 -13.55
C THR A 4 16.28 24.73 -12.97
N VAL A 5 15.93 23.46 -13.13
CA VAL A 5 16.72 22.34 -12.62
C VAL A 5 17.19 21.46 -13.78
N HIS A 6 18.50 21.34 -13.94
CA HIS A 6 19.12 20.39 -14.86
C HIS A 6 19.59 19.18 -14.07
N GLN A 7 18.94 18.03 -14.24
CA GLN A 7 19.31 16.77 -13.57
C GLN A 7 19.56 15.68 -14.59
N SER A 8 20.67 14.97 -14.44
CA SER A 8 20.93 13.70 -15.12
C SER A 8 20.96 12.62 -14.05
N ILE A 9 19.96 11.74 -14.06
CA ILE A 9 19.80 10.69 -13.06
C ILE A 9 19.86 9.35 -13.79
N SER A 10 20.92 8.58 -13.53
CA SER A 10 21.09 7.23 -14.07
C SER A 10 20.95 6.22 -12.95
N ILE A 11 19.85 5.48 -12.95
CA ILE A 11 19.55 4.46 -11.95
C ILE A 11 19.58 3.10 -12.65
N TYR A 12 20.43 2.20 -12.14
CA TYR A 12 20.55 0.84 -12.67
C TYR A 12 19.47 -0.09 -12.10
N MET A 13 19.17 0.00 -10.80
CA MET A 13 18.03 -0.70 -10.21
C MET A 13 17.57 -0.01 -8.93
N ILE A 14 16.24 0.01 -8.73
CA ILE A 14 15.60 0.31 -7.45
C ILE A 14 14.68 -0.85 -7.11
N LYS A 15 14.87 -1.44 -5.94
CA LYS A 15 14.00 -2.48 -5.40
C LYS A 15 13.33 -1.96 -4.13
N VAL A 16 12.02 -1.74 -4.20
CA VAL A 16 11.20 -1.39 -3.05
C VAL A 16 10.55 -2.67 -2.54
N GLY A 17 10.89 -3.11 -1.33
CA GLY A 17 10.45 -4.39 -0.78
C GLY A 17 9.03 -4.38 -0.24
N ALA A 18 8.62 -3.27 0.37
CA ALA A 18 7.26 -3.04 0.85
C ALA A 18 7.00 -1.53 0.88
N ILE A 19 5.75 -1.15 0.69
CA ILE A 19 5.26 0.21 0.87
C ILE A 19 4.07 0.15 1.81
N THR A 20 4.05 1.03 2.80
CA THR A 20 2.94 1.20 3.74
C THR A 20 2.18 2.49 3.41
N ASN A 21 1.09 2.75 4.13
CA ASN A 21 0.27 3.93 3.88
C ASN A 21 1.12 5.21 3.91
N SER A 22 0.92 6.01 2.87
CA SER A 22 1.60 7.30 2.63
C SER A 22 3.13 7.21 2.53
N SER A 23 3.62 6.08 2.05
CA SER A 23 5.00 5.98 1.58
C SER A 23 5.19 6.79 0.30
N VAL A 24 6.25 7.57 0.26
CA VAL A 24 6.65 8.33 -0.94
C VAL A 24 8.11 8.05 -1.23
N LEU A 25 8.38 7.64 -2.47
CA LEU A 25 9.74 7.53 -3.00
C LEU A 25 9.91 8.53 -4.13
N GLN A 26 10.66 9.59 -3.88
CA GLN A 26 10.88 10.65 -4.84
C GLN A 26 12.34 10.67 -5.33
N ILE A 27 12.49 10.82 -6.64
CA ILE A 27 13.79 10.86 -7.31
C ILE A 27 13.85 12.14 -8.15
N GLY A 28 14.87 12.95 -7.89
CA GLY A 28 15.02 14.27 -8.46
C GLY A 28 14.33 15.36 -7.64
N SER A 29 14.49 16.61 -8.08
CA SER A 29 13.92 17.78 -7.42
C SER A 29 12.38 17.76 -7.34
N THR A 30 11.87 18.10 -6.16
CA THR A 30 10.45 18.46 -5.94
C THR A 30 10.37 19.85 -5.33
N GLY A 31 9.21 20.49 -5.49
CA GLY A 31 8.91 21.76 -4.85
C GLY A 31 8.43 21.59 -3.40
N SER A 32 7.28 20.97 -3.22
CA SER A 32 6.71 20.65 -1.91
C SER A 32 6.08 19.28 -1.99
N LEU A 33 6.28 18.47 -0.95
CA LEU A 33 5.69 17.15 -0.87
C LEU A 33 5.10 16.94 0.52
N GLN A 34 3.82 16.58 0.56
CA GLN A 34 3.12 16.24 1.77
C GLN A 34 2.51 14.85 1.61
N SER A 35 3.14 13.86 2.24
CA SER A 35 2.57 12.54 2.40
C SER A 35 1.64 12.54 3.62
N GLN A 36 0.34 12.40 3.40
CA GLN A 36 -0.65 12.38 4.46
C GLN A 36 -1.31 11.02 4.53
N SER A 37 -1.43 10.48 5.74
CA SER A 37 -1.92 9.13 6.01
C SER A 37 -3.02 9.21 7.05
N ASP A 38 -4.26 9.35 6.60
CA ASP A 38 -5.41 9.40 7.50
C ASP A 38 -6.01 8.01 7.64
N ILE A 39 -5.62 7.31 8.70
CA ILE A 39 -6.15 5.98 9.02
C ILE A 39 -7.36 6.18 9.93
N TYR A 40 -8.54 6.31 9.32
CA TYR A 40 -9.79 6.41 10.07
C TYR A 40 -10.36 5.02 10.34
N ASN A 41 -10.59 4.72 11.61
CA ASN A 41 -11.37 3.58 12.06
C ASN A 41 -12.85 3.95 12.05
N THR A 42 -13.46 4.00 10.86
CA THR A 42 -14.89 4.36 10.69
C THR A 42 -15.85 3.26 11.17
N GLY A 43 -15.33 2.11 11.61
CA GLY A 43 -16.13 0.99 12.11
C GLY A 43 -16.22 0.88 13.64
N GLY A 44 -15.56 1.78 14.40
CA GLY A 44 -15.63 1.78 15.86
C GLY A 44 -14.94 0.59 16.54
N TYR A 45 -14.00 -0.06 15.86
CA TYR A 45 -13.28 -1.21 16.39
C TYR A 45 -12.30 -0.76 17.48
N ALA A 46 -12.57 -1.07 18.76
CA ALA A 46 -11.67 -0.74 19.87
C ALA A 46 -10.53 -1.76 20.05
N GLU A 47 -10.71 -2.95 19.48
CA GLU A 47 -9.82 -4.09 19.64
C GLU A 47 -9.27 -4.55 18.27
N PRO A 48 -8.13 -5.25 18.23
CA PRO A 48 -7.61 -5.84 17.01
C PRO A 48 -8.67 -6.70 16.32
N VAL A 49 -8.68 -6.69 14.98
CA VAL A 49 -9.54 -7.59 14.21
C VAL A 49 -9.21 -9.03 14.60
N GLU A 50 -10.25 -9.79 14.94
CA GLU A 50 -10.15 -11.21 15.28
C GLU A 50 -9.48 -11.96 14.13
N GLU A 51 -8.63 -12.96 14.44
CA GLU A 51 -7.97 -13.74 13.40
C GLU A 51 -9.02 -14.35 12.47
N ALA A 52 -8.83 -14.16 11.16
CA ALA A 52 -9.75 -14.71 10.18
C ALA A 52 -9.82 -16.24 10.39
N GLU A 53 -11.00 -16.74 10.73
CA GLU A 53 -11.22 -18.18 10.80
C GLU A 53 -10.85 -18.78 9.44
N ALA A 54 -9.98 -19.78 9.44
CA ALA A 54 -9.73 -20.55 8.24
C ALA A 54 -11.10 -21.07 7.76
N ILE A 55 -11.44 -20.76 6.50
CA ILE A 55 -12.62 -21.35 5.86
C ILE A 55 -12.34 -22.86 5.83
N GLY A 56 -12.78 -23.56 6.86
CA GLY A 56 -12.68 -25.01 6.96
C GLY A 56 -13.30 -25.62 5.72
N ASP A 57 -12.75 -26.77 5.29
CA ASP A 57 -13.13 -27.49 4.08
C ASP A 57 -14.63 -27.37 3.79
N THR A 58 -14.98 -26.39 2.94
CA THR A 58 -16.36 -26.24 2.50
C THR A 58 -16.60 -27.38 1.55
N THR A 59 -17.15 -28.48 2.07
CA THR A 59 -17.73 -29.51 1.22
C THR A 59 -18.73 -28.79 0.31
N PRO A 60 -18.55 -28.82 -1.02
CA PRO A 60 -19.42 -28.10 -1.91
C PRO A 60 -20.86 -28.55 -1.67
N LEU A 61 -21.76 -27.60 -1.40
CA LEU A 61 -23.17 -27.87 -1.08
C LEU A 61 -23.91 -28.56 -2.24
N VAL A 62 -23.31 -28.56 -3.43
CA VAL A 62 -23.81 -29.20 -4.63
C VAL A 62 -22.83 -30.27 -5.07
N PRO A 63 -23.27 -31.53 -5.25
CA PRO A 63 -22.43 -32.58 -5.82
C PRO A 63 -21.93 -32.13 -7.20
N LEU A 64 -20.62 -32.16 -7.43
CA LEU A 64 -20.11 -32.08 -8.79
C LEU A 64 -20.59 -33.35 -9.51
N ALA A 65 -21.43 -33.17 -10.52
CA ALA A 65 -21.74 -34.22 -11.46
C ALA A 65 -20.45 -34.67 -12.17
N PRO A 66 -20.35 -35.96 -12.56
CA PRO A 66 -19.15 -36.52 -13.19
C PRO A 66 -18.77 -35.84 -14.50
#